data_AF-A0A7C3S5V2-F1
#
_entry.id   AF-A0A7C3S5V2-F1
#
_cell.length_a   1.000
_cell.length_b   1.000
_cell.length_c   1.000
_cell.angle_alpha   90.00
_cell.angle_beta   90.00
_cell.angle_gamma   90.00
#
_symmetry.space_group_name_H-M   'P 1'
#
loop_
_entity.id
_entity.type
_entity.pdbx_description
1 polymer ?
#
loop_
_entity_poly.entity_id
_entity_poly.type
_entity_poly.pdbx_seq_one_letter_code
_entity_poly.pdbx_strand_id
1 'polypeptide(L)'
;MREGIYDYEKRLERCRRIIAGFGANGEIALRLLDHLASLGLSAARLSEFAGHMPALLRVIDFDLRSATGADVERAVAWINRNLRYREWTKHDKKIVLRKLIQYVKYRSCDRSTPMPPEASWINLTVKGRDARATPEALPAHEDFEATVKAAGNPGDRAMLHALFEAALRPGELLGMSVGSVEFKKDYCIIKLETAYKAEESAKALVEMAEEVDALKMALKERNEAIMDLKREIDGLKSLAMRMLSGGGQR
;
A
#
# COMPACT_ATOMS: atom_id res chain seq x y z
N MET A 1 8.54 14.74 -17.62
CA MET A 1 8.13 13.63 -16.72
C MET A 1 9.34 12.73 -16.57
N ARG A 2 9.95 12.59 -15.37
CA ARG A 2 11.12 11.71 -15.18
C ARG A 2 10.63 10.27 -15.34
N GLU A 3 11.03 9.59 -16.42
CA GLU A 3 10.92 8.12 -16.47
C GLU A 3 11.71 7.58 -15.27
N GLY A 4 11.03 6.84 -14.38
CA GLY A 4 11.65 6.29 -13.20
C GLY A 4 12.64 5.19 -13.58
N ILE A 5 13.80 5.14 -12.93
CA ILE A 5 14.89 4.15 -13.16
C ILE A 5 14.39 2.70 -13.31
N TYR A 6 13.26 2.36 -12.67
CA TYR A 6 12.72 1.01 -12.60
C TYR A 6 11.52 0.74 -13.52
N ASP A 7 10.92 1.77 -14.13
CA ASP A 7 9.78 1.65 -15.05
C ASP A 7 8.65 0.74 -14.54
N TYR A 8 8.30 0.88 -13.26
CA TYR A 8 7.31 0.02 -12.59
C TYR A 8 5.94 0.01 -13.29
N GLU A 9 5.50 1.15 -13.82
CA GLU A 9 4.25 1.23 -14.59
C GLU A 9 4.29 0.37 -15.85
N LYS A 10 5.36 0.44 -16.65
CA LYS A 10 5.53 -0.40 -17.85
C LYS A 10 5.60 -1.89 -17.48
N ARG A 11 6.23 -2.22 -16.35
CA ARG A 11 6.29 -3.60 -15.82
C ARG A 11 4.91 -4.09 -15.39
N LEU A 12 4.17 -3.28 -14.65
CA LEU A 12 2.82 -3.57 -14.20
C LEU A 12 1.89 -3.79 -15.40
N GLU A 13 1.92 -2.90 -16.39
CA GLU A 13 1.08 -2.99 -17.59
C GLU A 13 1.37 -4.27 -18.39
N ARG A 14 2.64 -4.62 -18.57
CA ARG A 14 3.02 -5.90 -19.18
C ARG A 14 2.49 -7.09 -18.38
N CYS A 15 2.56 -7.06 -17.05
CA CYS A 15 2.02 -8.14 -16.23
C CYS A 15 0.49 -8.21 -16.34
N ARG A 16 -0.22 -7.09 -16.34
CA ARG A 16 -1.67 -7.04 -16.56
C ARG A 16 -2.08 -7.71 -17.87
N ARG A 17 -1.39 -7.41 -18.97
CA ARG A 17 -1.62 -8.07 -20.27
C ARG A 17 -1.45 -9.58 -20.21
N ILE A 18 -0.42 -10.08 -19.51
CA ILE A 18 -0.20 -11.52 -19.33
C ILE A 18 -1.30 -12.13 -18.47
N ILE A 19 -1.68 -11.47 -17.36
CA ILE A 19 -2.71 -11.92 -16.42
C ILE A 19 -4.08 -12.03 -17.12
N ALA A 20 -4.42 -11.08 -18.00
CA ALA A 20 -5.66 -11.09 -18.76
C ALA A 20 -5.84 -12.38 -19.60
N GLY A 21 -4.74 -13.03 -20.01
CA GLY A 21 -4.76 -14.29 -20.75
C GLY A 21 -5.21 -15.52 -19.95
N PHE A 22 -5.42 -15.40 -18.63
CA PHE A 22 -5.82 -16.51 -17.75
C PHE A 22 -7.34 -16.59 -17.49
N GLY A 23 -8.16 -16.00 -18.37
CA GLY A 23 -9.62 -16.09 -18.31
C GLY A 23 -10.21 -15.57 -17.00
N ALA A 24 -11.20 -16.28 -16.45
CA ALA A 24 -11.90 -15.87 -15.23
C ALA A 24 -10.99 -15.69 -14.00
N ASN A 25 -9.96 -16.52 -13.85
CA ASN A 25 -8.96 -16.37 -12.79
C ASN A 25 -8.05 -15.14 -13.03
N GLY A 26 -7.74 -14.86 -14.29
CA GLY A 26 -7.04 -13.64 -14.71
C GLY A 26 -7.82 -12.37 -14.35
N GLU A 27 -9.13 -12.33 -14.64
CA GLU A 27 -9.99 -11.21 -14.28
C GLU A 27 -10.01 -10.95 -12.77
N ILE A 28 -10.07 -12.00 -11.95
CA ILE A 28 -10.00 -11.89 -10.50
C ILE A 28 -8.68 -11.27 -10.05
N ALA A 29 -7.56 -11.73 -10.63
CA ALA A 29 -6.25 -11.21 -10.31
C ALA A 29 -6.09 -9.72 -10.71
N LEU A 30 -6.66 -9.31 -11.84
CA LEU A 30 -6.69 -7.90 -12.25
C LEU A 30 -7.51 -7.04 -11.28
N ARG A 31 -8.70 -7.51 -10.89
CA ARG A 31 -9.53 -6.82 -9.89
C ARG A 31 -8.85 -6.73 -8.53
N LEU A 32 -8.08 -7.76 -8.14
CA LEU A 32 -7.23 -7.68 -6.95
C LEU A 32 -6.18 -6.57 -7.11
N LEU A 33 -5.51 -6.44 -8.25
CA LEU A 33 -4.53 -5.36 -8.46
C LEU A 33 -5.19 -3.98 -8.35
N ASP A 34 -6.39 -3.81 -8.90
CA ASP A 34 -7.15 -2.56 -8.80
C ASP A 34 -7.56 -2.26 -7.35
N HIS A 35 -7.97 -3.30 -6.61
CA HIS A 35 -8.27 -3.19 -5.18
C HIS A 35 -7.02 -2.85 -4.36
N LEU A 36 -5.87 -3.46 -4.64
CA LEU A 36 -4.62 -3.11 -3.97
C LEU A 36 -4.19 -1.68 -4.28
N ALA A 37 -4.43 -1.21 -5.51
CA ALA A 37 -4.19 0.18 -5.89
C ALA A 37 -5.12 1.14 -5.13
N SER A 38 -6.41 0.80 -4.95
CA SER A 38 -7.35 1.62 -4.18
C SER A 38 -7.00 1.69 -2.69
N LEU A 39 -6.31 0.68 -2.15
CA LEU A 39 -5.71 0.71 -0.81
C LEU A 39 -4.42 1.55 -0.73
N GLY A 40 -4.02 2.23 -1.80
CA GLY A 40 -2.89 3.16 -1.83
C GLY A 40 -1.51 2.51 -1.94
N LEU A 41 -1.42 1.26 -2.41
CA LEU A 41 -0.14 0.61 -2.66
C LEU A 41 0.62 1.30 -3.81
N SER A 42 1.94 1.39 -3.68
CA SER A 42 2.79 1.99 -4.69
C SER A 42 2.87 1.14 -5.96
N ALA A 43 3.17 1.78 -7.11
CA ALA A 43 3.39 1.11 -8.38
C ALA A 43 4.45 0.00 -8.29
N ALA A 44 5.52 0.22 -7.52
CA ALA A 44 6.54 -0.78 -7.26
C ALA A 44 5.95 -2.03 -6.58
N ARG A 45 5.14 -1.84 -5.53
CA ARG A 45 4.50 -2.95 -4.82
C ARG A 45 3.50 -3.66 -5.72
N LEU A 46 2.66 -2.94 -6.45
CA LEU A 46 1.71 -3.51 -7.41
C LEU A 46 2.41 -4.31 -8.51
N SER A 47 3.51 -3.79 -9.06
CA SER A 47 4.33 -4.49 -10.05
C SER A 47 4.92 -5.79 -9.47
N GLU A 48 5.29 -5.83 -8.20
CA GLU A 48 5.80 -7.04 -7.54
C GLU A 48 4.71 -8.10 -7.39
N PHE A 49 3.53 -7.71 -6.89
CA PHE A 49 2.36 -8.59 -6.82
C PHE A 49 2.01 -9.15 -8.20
N ALA A 50 1.88 -8.27 -9.20
CA ALA A 50 1.54 -8.64 -10.56
C ALA A 50 2.60 -9.57 -11.20
N GLY A 51 3.89 -9.36 -10.91
CA GLY A 51 4.98 -10.19 -11.43
C GLY A 51 4.92 -11.65 -10.94
N HIS A 52 4.32 -11.92 -9.78
CA HIS A 52 4.19 -13.28 -9.26
C HIS A 52 2.93 -14.01 -9.74
N MET A 53 1.88 -13.29 -10.13
CA MET A 53 0.58 -13.84 -10.50
C MET A 53 0.63 -14.80 -11.71
N PRO A 54 1.30 -14.52 -12.84
CA PRO A 54 1.31 -15.42 -13.99
C PRO A 54 1.81 -16.83 -13.68
N ALA A 55 2.82 -16.96 -12.81
CA ALA A 55 3.34 -18.25 -12.40
C ALA A 55 2.33 -19.04 -11.54
N LEU A 56 1.56 -18.34 -10.70
CA LEU A 56 0.51 -18.95 -9.88
C LEU A 56 -0.70 -19.34 -10.74
N LEU A 57 -1.19 -18.42 -11.58
CA LEU A 57 -2.36 -18.64 -12.43
C LEU A 57 -2.15 -19.77 -13.44
N ARG A 58 -0.90 -20.04 -13.85
CA ARG A 58 -0.58 -21.17 -14.74
C ARG A 58 -0.76 -22.54 -14.07
N VAL A 59 -0.65 -22.62 -12.75
CA VAL A 59 -0.71 -23.89 -12.00
C VAL A 59 -1.98 -24.06 -11.20
N ILE A 60 -2.75 -22.98 -11.03
CA ILE A 60 -4.08 -23.01 -10.46
C ILE A 60 -5.03 -23.61 -11.50
N ASP A 61 -5.45 -24.84 -11.26
CA ASP A 61 -6.36 -25.63 -12.09
C ASP A 61 -7.82 -25.56 -11.62
N PHE A 62 -8.10 -24.73 -10.61
CA PHE A 62 -9.41 -24.56 -9.99
C PHE A 62 -9.95 -23.14 -10.17
N ASP A 63 -11.27 -22.97 -10.06
CA ASP A 63 -11.89 -21.64 -9.99
C ASP A 63 -11.56 -21.01 -8.63
N LEU A 64 -10.88 -19.87 -8.66
CA LEU A 64 -10.54 -19.12 -7.45
C LEU A 64 -11.79 -18.76 -6.61
N ARG A 65 -12.96 -18.55 -7.25
CA ARG A 65 -14.24 -18.21 -6.57
C ARG A 65 -14.73 -19.30 -5.64
N SER A 66 -14.52 -20.55 -6.03
CA SER A 66 -14.93 -21.73 -5.28
C SER A 66 -13.76 -22.45 -4.62
N ALA A 67 -12.59 -21.81 -4.51
CA ALA A 67 -11.38 -22.43 -3.97
C ALA A 67 -11.63 -23.01 -2.57
N THR A 68 -11.29 -24.29 -2.42
CA THR A 68 -11.33 -25.04 -1.16
C THR A 68 -9.97 -25.02 -0.47
N GLY A 69 -9.93 -25.42 0.81
CA GLY A 69 -8.65 -25.59 1.53
C GLY A 69 -7.69 -26.54 0.81
N ALA A 70 -8.20 -27.66 0.29
CA ALA A 70 -7.40 -28.64 -0.46
C ALA A 70 -6.81 -28.06 -1.76
N ASP A 71 -7.53 -27.16 -2.43
CA ASP A 71 -7.05 -26.48 -3.64
C ASP A 71 -5.88 -25.55 -3.31
N VAL A 72 -6.03 -24.76 -2.24
CA VAL A 72 -4.98 -23.86 -1.75
C VAL A 72 -3.77 -24.65 -1.27
N GLU A 73 -3.96 -25.78 -0.59
CA GLU A 73 -2.89 -26.69 -0.19
C GLU A 73 -2.08 -27.21 -1.39
N ARG A 74 -2.75 -27.63 -2.47
CA ARG A 74 -2.05 -28.06 -3.70
C ARG A 74 -1.20 -26.95 -4.30
N ALA A 75 -1.74 -25.73 -4.38
CA ALA A 75 -0.99 -24.58 -4.87
C ALA A 75 0.24 -24.26 -3.99
N VAL A 76 0.08 -24.28 -2.66
CA VAL A 76 1.19 -24.07 -1.72
C VAL A 76 2.23 -25.20 -1.80
N ALA A 77 1.79 -26.45 -1.97
CA ALA A 77 2.68 -27.59 -2.16
C ALA A 77 3.53 -27.42 -3.43
N TRP A 78 2.94 -26.94 -4.53
CA TRP A 78 3.68 -26.62 -5.75
C TRP A 78 4.75 -25.55 -5.52
N ILE A 79 4.42 -24.47 -4.79
CA ILE A 79 5.40 -23.42 -4.45
C ILE A 79 6.56 -24.01 -3.65
N ASN A 80 6.27 -24.81 -2.63
CA ASN A 80 7.27 -25.38 -1.73
C ASN A 80 8.18 -26.41 -2.41
N ARG A 81 7.62 -27.26 -3.28
CA ARG A 81 8.34 -28.31 -4.01
C ARG A 81 9.22 -27.76 -5.13
N ASN A 82 9.04 -26.52 -5.53
CA ASN A 82 9.85 -25.92 -6.59
C ASN A 82 11.27 -25.63 -6.09
N LEU A 83 12.22 -26.50 -6.45
CA LEU A 83 13.63 -26.40 -6.07
C LEU A 83 14.37 -25.22 -6.71
N ARG A 84 13.82 -24.60 -7.76
CA ARG A 84 14.42 -23.43 -8.42
C ARG A 84 14.12 -22.12 -7.71
N TYR A 85 13.15 -22.12 -6.78
CA TYR A 85 12.80 -20.93 -6.03
C TYR A 85 13.63 -20.82 -4.76
N ARG A 86 14.23 -19.63 -4.57
CA ARG A 86 14.76 -19.24 -3.27
C ARG A 86 13.62 -19.07 -2.27
N GLU A 87 13.93 -19.13 -0.99
CA GLU A 87 12.92 -19.05 0.08
C GLU A 87 12.12 -17.74 0.03
N TRP A 88 12.76 -16.61 -0.28
CA TRP A 88 12.06 -15.33 -0.50
C TRP A 88 11.10 -15.36 -1.69
N THR A 89 11.49 -15.99 -2.81
CA THR A 89 10.59 -16.15 -3.96
C THR A 89 9.38 -17.02 -3.61
N LYS A 90 9.57 -18.08 -2.80
CA LYS A 90 8.46 -18.90 -2.30
C LYS A 90 7.55 -18.08 -1.39
N HIS A 91 8.13 -17.29 -0.50
CA HIS A 91 7.42 -16.39 0.40
C HIS A 91 6.53 -15.41 -0.36
N ASP A 92 7.06 -14.69 -1.36
CA ASP A 92 6.30 -13.65 -2.07
C ASP A 92 5.15 -14.28 -2.86
N LYS A 93 5.36 -15.45 -3.45
CA LYS A 93 4.29 -16.23 -4.08
C LYS A 93 3.19 -16.65 -3.10
N LYS A 94 3.55 -17.07 -1.89
CA LYS A 94 2.56 -17.38 -0.83
C LYS A 94 1.78 -16.14 -0.41
N ILE A 95 2.43 -14.98 -0.31
CA ILE A 95 1.73 -13.71 -0.03
C ILE A 95 0.70 -13.41 -1.12
N VAL A 96 1.09 -13.50 -2.40
CA VAL A 96 0.16 -13.24 -3.51
C VAL A 96 -0.99 -14.24 -3.51
N LEU A 97 -0.72 -15.53 -3.29
CA LEU A 97 -1.76 -16.55 -3.19
C LEU A 97 -2.73 -16.26 -2.03
N ARG A 98 -2.22 -15.93 -0.83
CA ARG A 98 -3.06 -15.53 0.31
C ARG A 98 -3.96 -14.34 -0.03
N LYS A 99 -3.43 -13.32 -0.72
CA LYS A 99 -4.20 -12.15 -1.14
C LYS A 99 -5.26 -12.47 -2.18
N LEU A 100 -4.98 -13.36 -3.14
CA LEU A 100 -5.98 -13.85 -4.10
C LEU A 100 -7.15 -14.53 -3.37
N ILE A 101 -6.87 -15.46 -2.46
CA ILE A 101 -7.92 -16.18 -1.71
C ILE A 101 -8.69 -15.21 -0.80
N GLN A 102 -7.99 -14.33 -0.08
CA GLN A 102 -8.60 -13.30 0.78
C GLN A 102 -9.56 -12.39 -0.03
N TYR A 103 -9.11 -11.89 -1.17
CA TYR A 103 -9.91 -11.00 -2.02
C TYR A 103 -11.12 -11.69 -2.61
N VAL A 104 -11.01 -12.97 -2.95
CA VAL A 104 -12.13 -13.68 -3.55
C VAL A 104 -13.22 -13.99 -2.52
N LYS A 105 -12.83 -14.33 -1.28
CA LYS A 105 -13.77 -14.64 -0.19
C LYS A 105 -14.42 -13.38 0.39
N TYR A 106 -13.68 -12.28 0.51
CA TYR A 106 -14.14 -11.09 1.22
C TYR A 106 -14.27 -9.83 0.37
N ARG A 107 -13.84 -9.86 -0.90
CA ARG A 107 -13.77 -8.67 -1.79
C ARG A 107 -12.94 -7.52 -1.25
N SER A 108 -12.13 -7.77 -0.21
CA SER A 108 -11.18 -6.84 0.34
C SER A 108 -9.87 -7.54 0.73
N CYS A 109 -8.83 -6.75 0.88
CA CYS A 109 -7.49 -7.13 1.32
C CYS A 109 -6.91 -6.07 2.26
N ASP A 110 -7.77 -5.24 2.85
CA ASP A 110 -7.39 -4.25 3.84
C ASP A 110 -6.81 -4.91 5.11
N ARG A 111 -6.26 -4.08 6.00
CA ARG A 111 -5.61 -4.55 7.22
C ARG A 111 -6.58 -5.17 8.22
N SER A 112 -7.84 -4.74 8.23
CA SER A 112 -8.90 -5.25 9.10
C SER A 112 -9.54 -6.54 8.58
N THR A 113 -9.37 -6.85 7.30
CA THR A 113 -9.96 -8.01 6.66
C THR A 113 -9.29 -9.27 7.22
N PRO A 114 -10.04 -10.22 7.80
CA PRO A 114 -9.47 -11.46 8.30
C PRO A 114 -8.90 -12.30 7.16
N MET A 115 -8.01 -13.23 7.49
CA MET A 115 -7.54 -14.23 6.53
C MET A 115 -8.55 -15.40 6.51
N PRO A 116 -9.04 -15.83 5.34
CA PRO A 116 -9.97 -16.95 5.28
C PRO A 116 -9.32 -18.26 5.73
N PRO A 117 -10.09 -19.21 6.30
CA PRO A 117 -9.58 -20.49 6.83
C PRO A 117 -8.73 -21.27 5.82
N GLU A 118 -9.07 -21.21 4.54
CA GLU A 118 -8.38 -21.90 3.46
C GLU A 118 -6.94 -21.42 3.27
N ALA A 119 -6.60 -20.21 3.75
CA ALA A 119 -5.29 -19.59 3.58
C ALA A 119 -4.64 -19.12 4.90
N SER A 120 -5.33 -19.25 6.05
CA SER A 120 -4.85 -18.76 7.35
C SER A 120 -3.65 -19.55 7.89
N TRP A 121 -3.57 -20.84 7.59
CA TRP A 121 -2.49 -21.74 7.98
C TRP A 121 -1.18 -21.52 7.20
N ILE A 122 -1.20 -20.74 6.12
CA ILE A 122 -0.03 -20.52 5.26
C ILE A 122 1.01 -19.69 6.01
N ASN A 123 2.08 -20.36 6.43
CA ASN A 123 3.21 -19.75 7.10
C ASN A 123 4.07 -18.91 6.14
N LEU A 124 4.32 -17.67 6.52
CA LEU A 124 5.15 -16.69 5.81
C LEU A 124 6.54 -16.49 6.45
N THR A 125 6.89 -17.26 7.48
CA THR A 125 8.24 -17.21 8.03
C THR A 125 9.23 -17.83 7.05
N VAL A 126 10.17 -17.02 6.56
CA VAL A 126 11.29 -17.46 5.73
C VAL A 126 12.31 -18.17 6.64
N LYS A 127 12.55 -19.46 6.39
CA LYS A 127 13.57 -20.24 7.11
C LYS A 127 14.89 -20.17 6.36
N GLY A 128 15.97 -19.80 7.05
CA GLY A 128 17.32 -19.74 6.50
C GLY A 128 17.92 -18.33 6.53
N ARG A 129 19.19 -18.24 6.91
CA ARG A 129 19.99 -17.00 6.78
C ARG A 129 20.44 -16.88 5.34
N ASP A 130 19.67 -16.20 4.49
CA ASP A 130 20.18 -15.66 3.21
C ASP A 130 20.81 -14.27 3.46
N ALA A 131 21.40 -14.09 4.65
CA ALA A 131 22.12 -12.87 5.01
C ALA A 131 23.49 -12.95 4.35
N ARG A 132 23.58 -12.36 3.15
CA ARG A 132 24.86 -12.17 2.45
C ARG A 132 25.85 -11.31 3.22
N ALA A 133 25.36 -10.46 4.13
CA ALA A 133 26.17 -9.66 5.01
C ALA A 133 26.46 -10.45 6.30
N THR A 134 27.67 -11.00 6.40
CA THR A 134 28.25 -11.47 7.66
C THR A 134 29.32 -10.47 8.10
N PRO A 135 29.69 -10.43 9.40
CA PRO A 135 30.75 -9.54 9.87
C PRO A 135 32.06 -9.71 9.08
N GLU A 136 32.38 -10.93 8.69
CA GLU A 136 33.59 -11.28 7.93
C GLU A 136 33.52 -10.85 6.46
N ALA A 137 32.32 -10.58 5.94
CA ALA A 137 32.08 -10.09 4.58
C ALA A 137 32.00 -8.55 4.51
N LEU A 138 32.13 -7.85 5.64
CA LEU A 138 32.21 -6.39 5.64
C LEU A 138 33.57 -5.96 5.07
N PRO A 139 33.60 -4.93 4.20
CA PRO A 139 34.85 -4.45 3.63
C PRO A 139 35.77 -3.95 4.75
N ALA A 140 37.04 -4.33 4.68
CA ALA A 140 38.06 -3.75 5.56
C ALA A 140 38.27 -2.28 5.21
N HIS A 141 38.81 -1.51 6.16
CA HIS A 141 39.15 -0.10 5.94
C HIS A 141 40.04 0.09 4.70
N GLU A 142 41.01 -0.81 4.50
CA GLU A 142 41.92 -0.77 3.35
C GLU A 142 41.19 -0.99 2.01
N ASP A 143 40.20 -1.90 1.98
CA ASP A 143 39.38 -2.15 0.79
C ASP A 143 38.49 -0.95 0.46
N PHE A 144 37.95 -0.29 1.49
CA PHE A 144 37.16 0.93 1.34
C PHE A 144 38.02 2.07 0.75
N GLU A 145 39.20 2.33 1.32
CA GLU A 145 40.12 3.36 0.82
C GLU A 145 40.58 3.08 -0.62
N ALA A 146 40.86 1.81 -0.95
CA ALA A 146 41.18 1.41 -2.31
C ALA A 146 40.01 1.68 -3.28
N THR A 147 38.78 1.42 -2.84
CA THR A 147 37.55 1.68 -3.62
C THR A 147 37.34 3.18 -3.84
N VAL A 148 37.53 4.01 -2.81
CA VAL A 148 37.46 5.47 -2.92
C VAL A 148 38.53 6.01 -3.87
N LYS A 149 39.76 5.49 -3.78
CA LYS A 149 40.87 5.90 -4.67
C LYS A 149 40.63 5.50 -6.13
N ALA A 150 39.99 4.36 -6.36
CA ALA A 150 39.62 3.90 -7.70
C ALA A 150 38.45 4.70 -8.31
N ALA A 151 37.64 5.37 -7.49
CA ALA A 151 36.52 6.18 -7.97
C ALA A 151 37.04 7.43 -8.71
N GLY A 152 36.73 7.50 -10.01
CA GLY A 152 37.32 8.48 -10.93
C GLY A 152 36.82 9.92 -10.74
N ASN A 153 35.62 10.11 -10.20
CA ASN A 153 35.03 11.45 -10.03
C ASN A 153 34.81 11.81 -8.54
N PRO A 154 34.81 13.11 -8.18
CA PRO A 154 34.57 13.55 -6.80
C PRO A 154 33.20 13.16 -6.23
N GLY A 155 32.19 13.03 -7.08
CA GLY A 155 30.83 12.65 -6.68
C GLY A 155 30.74 11.21 -6.19
N ASP A 156 31.36 10.27 -6.90
CA ASP A 156 31.41 8.86 -6.52
C ASP A 156 32.16 8.69 -5.19
N ARG A 157 33.27 9.44 -5.01
CA ARG A 157 34.00 9.47 -3.73
C ARG A 157 33.12 9.96 -2.59
N ALA A 158 32.43 11.09 -2.78
CA ALA A 158 31.51 11.62 -1.78
C ALA A 158 30.36 10.64 -1.48
N MET A 159 29.82 9.98 -2.49
CA MET A 159 28.79 8.94 -2.34
C MET A 159 29.29 7.76 -1.49
N LEU A 160 30.50 7.26 -1.75
CA LEU A 160 31.09 6.16 -0.99
C LEU A 160 31.28 6.54 0.49
N HIS A 161 31.83 7.73 0.77
CA HIS A 161 31.95 8.23 2.14
C HIS A 161 30.59 8.42 2.82
N ALA A 162 29.60 8.98 2.13
CA ALA A 162 28.26 9.15 2.70
C ALA A 162 27.58 7.81 3.03
N LEU A 163 27.69 6.81 2.15
CA LEU A 163 27.13 5.47 2.40
C LEU A 163 27.83 4.76 3.55
N PHE A 164 29.16 4.88 3.65
CA PHE A 164 29.96 4.20 4.66
C PHE A 164 29.81 4.84 6.05
N GLU A 165 29.98 6.17 6.14
CA GLU A 165 29.99 6.90 7.41
C GLU A 165 28.58 7.10 7.99
N ALA A 166 27.61 7.45 7.14
CA ALA A 166 26.24 7.70 7.59
C ALA A 166 25.34 6.46 7.52
N ALA A 167 25.88 5.32 7.06
CA ALA A 167 25.17 4.04 6.92
C ALA A 167 23.83 4.15 6.17
N LEU A 168 23.76 5.05 5.19
CA LEU A 168 22.55 5.35 4.45
C LEU A 168 22.17 4.18 3.55
N ARG A 169 20.87 3.87 3.48
CA ARG A 169 20.37 3.01 2.40
C ARG A 169 20.55 3.74 1.07
N PRO A 170 20.84 3.03 -0.05
CA PRO A 170 20.95 3.67 -1.35
C PRO A 170 19.73 4.51 -1.74
N GLY A 171 18.52 4.09 -1.32
CA GLY A 171 17.29 4.85 -1.56
C GLY A 171 17.18 6.13 -0.73
N GLU A 172 17.74 6.17 0.47
CA GLU A 172 17.78 7.36 1.33
C GLU A 172 18.77 8.39 0.75
N LEU A 173 19.95 7.94 0.33
CA LEU A 173 20.92 8.78 -0.37
C LEU A 173 20.34 9.36 -1.67
N LEU A 174 19.65 8.54 -2.48
CA LEU A 174 19.04 8.97 -3.74
C LEU A 174 17.95 10.04 -3.52
N GLY A 175 17.30 10.04 -2.37
CA GLY A 175 16.26 11.01 -2.00
C GLY A 175 16.80 12.35 -1.48
N MET A 176 18.12 12.48 -1.26
CA MET A 176 18.70 13.70 -0.69
C MET A 176 18.69 14.87 -1.68
N SER A 177 18.52 16.07 -1.13
CA SER A 177 18.74 17.33 -1.83
C SER A 177 19.94 18.08 -1.23
N VAL A 178 20.37 19.18 -1.86
CA VAL A 178 21.41 20.05 -1.27
C VAL A 178 20.98 20.56 0.12
N GLY A 179 19.69 20.81 0.34
CA GLY A 179 19.15 21.23 1.63
C GLY A 179 19.10 20.13 2.70
N SER A 180 19.35 18.87 2.32
CA SER A 180 19.42 17.74 3.26
C SER A 180 20.73 17.70 4.04
N VAL A 181 21.75 18.48 3.67
CA VAL A 181 23.08 18.43 4.29
C VAL A 181 23.42 19.76 4.95
N GLU A 182 23.84 19.70 6.21
CA GLU A 182 24.33 20.85 6.96
C GLU A 182 25.76 20.59 7.43
N PHE A 183 26.70 21.42 6.96
CA PHE A 183 28.10 21.31 7.34
C PHE A 183 28.37 22.07 8.64
N LYS A 184 29.04 21.40 9.58
CA LYS A 184 29.60 21.98 10.81
C LYS A 184 31.12 21.90 10.75
N LYS A 185 31.80 22.43 11.77
CA LYS A 185 33.27 22.53 11.81
C LYS A 185 33.95 21.16 11.64
N ASP A 186 33.47 20.15 12.36
CA ASP A 186 34.14 18.83 12.45
C ASP A 186 33.22 17.67 12.03
N TYR A 187 31.99 17.95 11.59
CA TYR A 187 31.01 16.93 11.19
C TYR A 187 29.98 17.51 10.22
N CYS A 188 29.17 16.64 9.62
CA CYS A 188 27.99 17.04 8.85
C CYS A 188 26.74 16.40 9.44
N ILE A 189 25.60 17.08 9.27
CA ILE A 189 24.28 16.55 9.61
C ILE A 189 23.56 16.26 8.31
N ILE A 190 23.11 15.01 8.15
CA ILE A 190 22.29 14.58 7.01
C ILE A 190 20.87 14.37 7.50
N LYS A 191 19.94 15.17 6.97
CA LYS A 191 18.50 15.06 7.22
C LYS A 191 17.90 14.14 6.17
N LEU A 192 17.34 13.02 6.62
CA LEU A 192 16.68 12.06 5.75
C LEU A 192 15.18 12.30 5.80
N GLU A 193 14.61 12.67 4.66
CA GLU A 193 13.18 12.53 4.44
C GLU A 193 12.93 11.08 4.05
N THR A 194 12.55 10.27 5.03
CA THR A 194 11.91 9.01 4.68
C THR A 194 10.60 9.37 3.98
N ALA A 195 10.36 8.75 2.83
CA ALA A 195 9.09 8.86 2.11
C ALA A 195 7.97 8.18 2.92
N TYR A 196 7.70 8.66 4.13
CA TYR A 196 6.36 8.66 4.64
C TYR A 196 5.66 9.80 3.91
N LYS A 197 4.50 9.50 3.34
CA LYS A 197 3.58 10.43 2.69
C LYS A 197 3.11 11.53 3.65
N ALA A 198 3.97 12.17 4.43
CA ALA A 198 3.59 13.15 5.43
C ALA A 198 2.97 14.36 4.74
N GLU A 199 3.54 14.79 3.62
CA GLU A 199 3.00 15.90 2.82
C GLU A 199 1.71 15.51 2.09
N GLU A 200 1.67 14.33 1.48
CA GLU A 200 0.46 13.81 0.80
C GLU A 200 -0.68 13.50 1.78
N SER A 201 -0.35 12.95 2.96
CA SER A 201 -1.30 12.71 4.06
C SER A 201 -1.72 14.02 4.71
N ALA A 202 -0.82 15.00 4.86
CA ALA A 202 -1.19 16.32 5.36
C ALA A 202 -2.15 17.01 4.41
N LYS A 203 -1.90 16.93 3.10
CA LYS A 203 -2.79 17.46 2.07
C LYS A 203 -4.15 16.77 2.09
N ALA A 204 -4.18 15.44 2.18
CA ALA A 204 -5.42 14.68 2.33
C ALA A 204 -6.17 15.01 3.63
N LEU A 205 -5.46 15.23 4.74
CA LEU A 205 -6.07 15.65 6.01
C LEU A 205 -6.66 17.06 5.93
N VAL A 206 -6.03 17.98 5.19
CA VAL A 206 -6.56 19.32 4.93
C VAL A 206 -7.82 19.24 4.08
N GLU A 207 -7.80 18.48 2.97
CA GLU A 207 -8.97 18.27 2.11
C GLU A 207 -10.14 17.63 2.90
N MET A 208 -9.87 16.62 3.73
CA MET A 208 -10.88 16.02 4.60
C MET A 208 -11.44 17.01 5.65
N ALA A 209 -10.60 17.90 6.18
CA ALA A 209 -11.06 18.91 7.15
C ALA A 209 -12.01 19.93 6.48
N GLU A 210 -11.71 20.35 5.25
CA GLU A 210 -12.57 21.24 4.46
C GLU A 210 -13.94 20.59 4.17
N GLU A 211 -13.95 19.31 3.79
CA GLU A 211 -15.21 18.54 3.59
C GLU A 211 -16.03 18.44 4.88
N VAL A 212 -15.39 18.17 6.01
CA VAL A 212 -16.06 18.08 7.32
C VAL A 212 -16.70 19.41 7.71
N ASP A 213 -16.02 20.53 7.47
CA ASP A 213 -16.56 21.86 7.80
C ASP A 213 -17.71 22.26 6.87
N ALA A 214 -17.66 21.89 5.59
CA ALA A 214 -18.79 22.04 4.67
C ALA A 214 -20.01 21.23 5.13
N LEU A 215 -19.81 19.98 5.57
CA LEU A 215 -20.88 19.12 6.10
C LEU A 215 -21.49 19.69 7.39
N LYS A 216 -20.67 20.25 8.29
CA LYS A 216 -21.16 20.91 9.51
C LYS A 216 -22.03 22.13 9.18
N MET A 217 -21.65 22.94 8.20
CA MET A 217 -22.44 24.08 7.77
C MET A 217 -23.79 23.63 7.20
N ALA A 218 -23.81 22.63 6.31
CA ALA A 218 -25.05 22.08 5.77
C ALA A 218 -25.96 21.47 6.85
N LEU A 219 -25.37 20.83 7.88
CA LEU A 219 -26.13 20.30 9.01
C LEU A 219 -26.77 21.43 9.84
N LYS A 220 -26.05 22.54 10.04
CA LYS A 220 -26.55 23.71 10.75
C LYS A 220 -27.75 24.33 10.04
N GLU A 221 -27.65 24.55 8.72
CA GLU A 221 -28.75 25.09 7.91
C GLU A 221 -30.00 24.19 7.97
N ARG A 222 -29.80 22.86 7.89
CA ARG A 222 -30.90 21.90 8.04
C ARG A 222 -31.56 21.97 9.41
N ASN A 223 -30.78 22.13 10.48
CA ASN A 223 -31.32 22.24 11.84
C ASN A 223 -32.12 23.55 12.01
N GLU A 224 -31.66 24.65 11.42
CA GLU A 224 -32.41 25.92 11.41
C GLU A 224 -33.75 25.76 10.68
N ALA A 225 -33.75 25.14 9.49
CA ALA A 225 -34.97 24.85 8.74
C ALA A 225 -35.96 23.95 9.51
N ILE A 226 -35.46 22.93 10.22
CA ILE A 226 -36.28 22.07 11.09
C ILE A 226 -36.90 22.87 12.23
N MET A 227 -36.18 23.83 12.81
CA MET A 227 -36.69 24.66 13.90
C MET A 227 -37.80 25.60 13.42
N ASP A 228 -37.70 26.15 12.22
CA ASP A 228 -38.75 26.99 11.64
C ASP A 228 -40.01 26.19 11.31
N LEU A 229 -39.86 24.99 10.73
CA LEU A 229 -40.99 24.08 10.51
C LEU A 229 -41.69 23.70 11.82
N LYS A 230 -40.94 23.47 12.90
CA LYS A 230 -41.53 23.20 14.22
C LYS A 230 -42.34 24.40 14.74
N ARG A 231 -41.85 25.63 14.57
CA ARG A 231 -42.58 26.84 14.96
C ARG A 231 -43.88 27.00 14.17
N GLU A 232 -43.84 26.72 12.87
CA GLU A 232 -45.04 26.79 12.02
C GLU A 232 -46.09 25.76 12.43
N ILE A 233 -45.66 24.51 12.69
CA ILE A 233 -46.52 23.45 13.19
C ILE A 233 -47.16 23.83 14.54
N ASP A 234 -46.39 24.39 15.47
CA ASP A 234 -46.92 24.81 16.77
C ASP A 234 -47.88 26.01 16.65
N GLY A 235 -47.65 26.91 15.70
CA GLY A 235 -48.59 27.97 15.31
C GLY A 235 -49.91 27.41 14.78
N LEU A 236 -49.85 26.43 13.87
CA LEU A 236 -51.03 25.74 13.33
C LEU A 236 -51.81 24.98 14.40
N LYS A 237 -51.13 24.27 15.30
CA LYS A 237 -51.75 23.61 16.47
C LYS A 237 -52.49 24.61 17.36
N SER A 238 -51.89 25.76 17.62
CA SER A 238 -52.49 26.82 18.44
C SER A 238 -53.73 27.46 17.77
N LEU A 239 -53.72 27.59 16.43
CA LEU A 239 -54.88 28.03 15.66
C LEU A 239 -56.02 27.01 15.73
N ALA A 240 -55.71 25.73 15.53
CA ALA A 240 -56.67 24.64 15.59
C ALA A 240 -57.33 24.54 16.98
N MET A 241 -56.55 24.68 18.07
CA MET A 241 -57.12 24.73 19.43
C MET A 241 -58.07 25.91 19.64
N ARG A 242 -57.75 27.10 19.12
CA ARG A 242 -58.65 28.27 19.18
C ARG A 242 -59.95 28.07 18.40
N MET A 243 -59.88 27.43 17.24
CA MET A 243 -61.09 27.09 16.45
C MET A 243 -61.97 26.08 17.17
N LEU A 244 -61.39 25.09 17.85
CA LEU A 244 -62.13 24.09 18.63
C LEU A 244 -62.76 24.68 19.91
N SER A 245 -62.14 25.70 20.51
CA SER A 245 -62.64 26.36 21.73
C SER A 245 -63.59 27.54 21.46
N GLY A 246 -63.55 28.14 20.26
CA GLY A 246 -64.45 29.23 19.83
C GLY A 246 -65.81 28.78 19.29
N GLY A 247 -66.09 27.47 19.22
CA GLY A 247 -67.37 26.92 18.76
C GLY A 247 -68.50 26.94 19.80
N GLY A 248 -68.29 27.56 20.96
CA GLY A 248 -69.21 27.55 22.10
C GLY A 248 -69.71 28.94 22.50
N GLN A 249 -70.28 29.72 21.59
CA GLN A 249 -71.21 30.80 21.91
C GLN A 249 -72.27 30.90 20.80
N ARG A 250 -73.34 30.11 20.98
CA ARG A 250 -74.71 30.42 20.57
C ARG A 250 -75.58 30.27 21.81
#